data_AF-A0A180GCA7-F1
#
_entry.id   AF-A0A180GCA7-F1
#
_cell.length_a   1.000
_cell.length_b   1.000
_cell.length_c   1.000
_cell.angle_alpha   90.00
_cell.angle_beta   90.00
_cell.angle_gamma   90.00
#
_symmetry.space_group_name_H-M   'P 1'
#
loop_
_entity.id
_entity.type
_entity.pdbx_description
1 polymer ?
#
loop_
_entity_poly.entity_id
_entity_poly.type
_entity_poly.pdbx_seq_one_letter_code
_entity_poly.pdbx_strand_id
1 'polypeptide(L)'
;MDQLTVSLGPLSVKFGKKKPSATSAATVFKALGDSLKPWNFYHGTRPPVLVIDEANFFRHMNDPGKFAFLNFAVQASKQDEKMHVILTSSDSFFESWLRQYINPAHFETITLGDLPIQEAHTYFLEMVEKHRYLQEEDKSILRSINFDIPFKMTGGRMHFIDKYISQVSRYGYFDEPARFEPVRNAYNAMEGNFTGHPKTYGAQEALKVSKLLIQSPGYISYSKTIALFNVNIVEEMIERNLLHYRPASGFSRDLIPLPSKSVLTAPSEPALRAMEELVAEYENHSTSNGQEKV
;
A
#
# COMPACT_ATOMS: atom_id res chain seq x y z
N MET A 1 22.03 27.46 18.24
CA MET A 1 21.20 28.02 17.14
C MET A 1 21.93 27.68 15.86
N ASP A 2 21.49 26.62 15.19
CA ASP A 2 22.43 25.70 14.56
C ASP A 2 22.51 25.91 13.03
N GLN A 3 23.74 25.89 12.51
CA GLN A 3 23.99 25.83 11.07
C GLN A 3 23.45 24.51 10.52
N LEU A 4 22.59 24.58 9.50
CA LEU A 4 22.18 23.36 8.79
C LEU A 4 23.35 22.90 7.93
N THR A 5 24.04 21.88 8.42
CA THR A 5 25.10 21.19 7.66
C THR A 5 24.51 19.88 7.17
N VAL A 6 24.40 19.72 5.86
CA VAL A 6 24.02 18.44 5.27
C VAL A 6 25.32 17.70 4.94
N SER A 7 25.55 16.60 5.65
CA SER A 7 26.70 15.72 5.40
C SER A 7 26.22 14.39 4.81
N LEU A 8 26.77 14.03 3.66
CA LEU A 8 26.55 12.76 2.98
C LEU A 8 27.93 12.12 2.77
N GLY A 9 28.42 11.44 3.80
CA GLY A 9 29.77 10.87 3.81
C GLY A 9 30.85 11.97 3.68
N PRO A 10 31.77 11.90 2.71
CA PRO A 10 32.83 12.91 2.55
C PRO A 10 32.30 14.26 2.06
N LEU A 11 31.05 14.35 1.60
CA LEU A 11 30.43 15.63 1.25
C LEU A 11 29.87 16.31 2.48
N SER A 12 30.24 17.58 2.66
CA SER A 12 29.62 18.49 3.61
C SER A 12 29.23 19.76 2.87
N VAL A 13 27.93 20.00 2.74
CA VAL A 13 27.39 21.26 2.22
C VAL A 13 26.91 22.10 3.40
N LYS A 14 27.50 23.29 3.56
CA LYS A 14 27.14 24.24 4.61
C LYS A 14 26.19 25.28 4.05
N PHE A 15 25.00 25.38 4.62
CA PHE A 15 24.07 26.46 4.30
C PHE A 15 24.24 27.62 5.27
N GLY A 16 24.35 28.84 4.72
CA GLY A 16 24.20 30.06 5.52
C GLY A 16 22.78 30.20 6.09
N LYS A 17 22.56 31.21 6.94
CA LYS A 17 21.32 31.48 7.73
C LYS A 17 19.99 31.65 6.95
N LYS A 18 19.89 31.21 5.70
CA LYS A 18 18.67 31.31 4.88
C LYS A 18 17.79 30.08 5.09
N LYS A 19 16.47 30.30 5.12
CA LYS A 19 15.48 29.22 5.06
C LYS A 19 15.78 28.31 3.85
N PRO A 20 15.64 26.98 3.98
CA PRO A 20 15.72 26.08 2.84
C PRO A 20 14.78 26.57 1.72
N SER A 21 15.30 26.64 0.51
CA SER A 21 14.57 27.00 -0.70
C SER A 21 14.82 25.98 -1.81
N ALA A 22 13.96 25.93 -2.83
CA ALA A 22 14.17 25.05 -3.99
C ALA A 22 15.56 25.23 -4.64
N THR A 23 16.06 26.46 -4.71
CA THR A 23 17.42 26.77 -5.21
C THR A 23 18.51 26.15 -4.32
N SER A 24 18.31 26.15 -3.00
CA SER A 24 19.23 25.53 -2.05
C SER A 24 19.24 23.99 -2.18
N ALA A 25 18.07 23.38 -2.40
CA ALA A 25 17.93 21.95 -2.63
C ALA A 25 18.61 21.53 -3.94
N ALA A 26 18.34 22.25 -5.04
CA ALA A 26 18.98 22.01 -6.33
C ALA A 26 20.51 22.11 -6.26
N THR A 27 21.04 23.05 -5.48
CA THR A 27 22.49 23.19 -5.27
C THR A 27 23.08 21.98 -4.56
N VAL A 28 22.41 21.45 -3.54
CA VAL A 28 22.85 20.22 -2.86
C VAL A 28 22.79 19.01 -3.78
N PHE A 29 21.69 18.84 -4.51
CA PHE A 29 21.55 17.70 -5.41
C PHE A 29 22.58 17.75 -6.55
N LYS A 30 22.88 18.95 -7.07
CA LYS A 30 23.95 19.13 -8.03
C LYS A 30 25.32 18.78 -7.44
N ALA A 31 25.65 19.32 -6.27
CA ALA A 31 26.93 19.01 -5.60
C ALA A 31 27.09 17.51 -5.31
N LEU A 32 25.99 16.85 -4.93
CA LEU A 32 25.95 15.40 -4.78
C LEU A 32 26.23 14.70 -6.13
N GLY A 33 25.49 15.04 -7.18
CA GLY A 33 25.68 14.46 -8.52
C GLY A 33 27.08 14.68 -9.11
N ASP A 34 27.68 15.85 -8.90
CA ASP A 34 29.03 16.19 -9.36
C ASP A 34 30.12 15.40 -8.63
N SER A 35 29.84 14.98 -7.39
CA SER A 35 30.78 14.16 -6.59
C SER A 35 30.73 12.66 -6.92
N LEU A 36 29.67 12.22 -7.61
CA LEU A 36 29.50 10.83 -8.01
C LEU A 36 30.30 10.56 -9.28
N LYS A 37 31.09 9.48 -9.25
CA LYS A 37 31.79 9.00 -10.44
C LYS A 37 30.81 8.26 -11.35
N PRO A 38 30.85 8.47 -12.67
CA PRO A 38 30.11 7.64 -13.61
C PRO A 38 30.44 6.16 -13.39
N TRP A 39 29.43 5.31 -13.58
CA TRP A 39 29.65 3.89 -13.45
C TRP A 39 30.63 3.38 -14.52
N ASN A 40 31.64 2.61 -14.10
CA ASN A 40 32.56 1.95 -15.02
C ASN A 40 32.37 0.44 -14.91
N PHE A 41 31.78 -0.15 -15.95
CA PHE A 41 31.53 -1.59 -16.09
C PHE A 41 32.81 -2.44 -15.92
N TYR A 42 33.98 -1.91 -16.32
CA TYR A 42 35.25 -2.63 -16.30
C TYR A 42 35.93 -2.68 -14.92
N HIS A 43 35.55 -1.81 -13.98
CA HIS A 43 36.21 -1.72 -12.67
C HIS A 43 35.37 -2.28 -11.51
N GLY A 44 34.20 -2.87 -11.79
CA GLY A 44 33.43 -3.67 -10.83
C GLY A 44 32.80 -2.91 -9.66
N THR A 45 33.02 -1.60 -9.53
CA THR A 45 32.34 -0.79 -8.51
C THR A 45 30.88 -0.60 -8.91
N ARG A 46 29.96 -1.24 -8.18
CA ARG A 46 28.51 -1.02 -8.34
C ARG A 46 28.18 0.44 -8.05
N PRO A 47 27.31 1.07 -8.85
CA PRO A 47 26.87 2.43 -8.57
C PRO A 47 26.10 2.46 -7.23
N PRO A 48 26.17 3.58 -6.48
CA PRO A 48 25.38 3.74 -5.27
C PRO A 48 23.88 3.66 -5.56
N VAL A 49 23.11 3.21 -4.56
CA VAL A 49 21.65 3.15 -4.61
C VAL A 49 21.08 4.10 -3.57
N LEU A 50 20.22 5.02 -4.00
CA LEU A 50 19.42 5.86 -3.13
C LEU A 50 18.01 5.27 -3.04
N VAL A 51 17.59 4.90 -1.84
CA VAL A 51 16.22 4.43 -1.57
C VAL A 51 15.49 5.52 -0.78
N ILE A 52 14.32 5.93 -1.24
CA ILE A 52 13.44 6.86 -0.55
C ILE A 52 12.13 6.16 -0.27
N ASP A 53 11.87 5.96 1.01
CA ASP A 53 10.61 5.44 1.50
C ASP A 53 9.55 6.52 1.63
N GLU A 54 8.28 6.11 1.53
CA GLU A 54 7.12 7.01 1.54
C GLU A 54 7.23 8.17 0.54
N ALA A 55 7.71 7.88 -0.67
CA ALA A 55 7.93 8.86 -1.72
C ALA A 55 6.63 9.58 -2.17
N ASN A 56 5.47 9.00 -1.90
CA ASN A 56 4.16 9.66 -2.02
C ASN A 56 4.05 10.97 -1.26
N PHE A 57 4.87 11.20 -0.24
CA PHE A 57 4.94 12.49 0.44
C PHE A 57 5.26 13.66 -0.52
N PHE A 58 6.00 13.41 -1.62
CA PHE A 58 6.27 14.42 -2.65
C PHE A 58 5.00 14.97 -3.31
N ARG A 59 3.89 14.19 -3.34
CA ARG A 59 2.60 14.65 -3.85
C ARG A 59 2.05 15.82 -3.06
N HIS A 60 2.24 15.78 -1.75
CA HIS A 60 1.70 16.75 -0.79
C HIS A 60 2.63 17.96 -0.58
N MET A 61 3.85 17.91 -1.10
CA MET A 61 4.76 19.03 -1.05
C MET A 61 4.30 20.14 -2.00
N ASN A 62 4.07 21.33 -1.47
CA ASN A 62 3.85 22.55 -2.26
C ASN A 62 5.15 23.31 -2.56
N ASP A 63 6.31 22.69 -2.26
CA ASP A 63 7.62 23.30 -2.42
C ASP A 63 8.26 22.93 -3.77
N PRO A 64 8.88 23.87 -4.51
CA PRO A 64 9.51 23.57 -5.79
C PRO A 64 10.75 22.66 -5.67
N GLY A 65 11.27 22.43 -4.47
CA GLY A 65 12.34 21.49 -4.16
C GLY A 65 11.99 20.05 -4.55
N LYS A 66 10.71 19.68 -4.62
CA LYS A 66 10.31 18.38 -5.18
C LYS A 66 10.74 18.23 -6.63
N PHE A 67 10.62 19.28 -7.45
CA PHE A 67 11.06 19.25 -8.84
C PHE A 67 12.58 19.22 -8.96
N ALA A 68 13.28 19.93 -8.08
CA ALA A 68 14.74 19.86 -8.01
C ALA A 68 15.22 18.42 -7.73
N PHE A 69 14.55 17.71 -6.82
CA PHE A 69 14.84 16.32 -6.53
C PHE A 69 14.53 15.40 -7.72
N LEU A 70 13.33 15.47 -8.31
CA LEU A 70 12.94 14.60 -9.43
C LEU A 70 13.87 14.79 -10.64
N ASN A 71 14.25 16.03 -10.96
CA ASN A 71 15.21 16.31 -12.03
C ASN A 71 16.59 15.70 -11.73
N PHE A 72 17.06 15.84 -10.49
CA PHE A 72 18.30 15.20 -10.05
C PHE A 72 18.23 13.67 -10.17
N ALA A 73 17.12 13.06 -9.74
CA ALA A 73 16.95 11.61 -9.81
C ALA A 73 17.03 11.11 -11.25
N VAL A 74 16.36 11.79 -12.20
CA VAL A 74 16.44 11.46 -13.64
C VAL A 74 17.86 11.65 -14.16
N GLN A 75 18.50 12.78 -13.86
CA GLN A 75 19.85 13.07 -14.35
C GLN A 75 20.86 12.03 -13.83
N ALA A 76 20.91 11.82 -12.51
CA ALA A 76 21.90 10.95 -11.90
C ALA A 76 21.69 9.47 -12.24
N SER A 77 20.46 9.03 -12.53
CA SER A 77 20.16 7.63 -12.81
C SER A 77 20.09 7.25 -14.28
N LYS A 78 19.51 8.09 -15.14
CA LYS A 78 19.25 7.76 -16.55
C LYS A 78 20.15 8.49 -17.53
N GLN A 79 20.61 9.69 -17.18
CA GLN A 79 21.44 10.49 -18.09
C GLN A 79 22.92 10.26 -17.83
N ASP A 80 23.33 10.35 -16.56
CA ASP A 80 24.72 10.24 -16.16
C ASP A 80 25.11 8.82 -15.73
N GLU A 81 24.13 7.94 -15.48
CA GLU A 81 24.32 6.55 -15.02
C GLU A 81 25.26 6.44 -13.79
N LYS A 82 25.15 7.41 -12.87
CA LYS A 82 25.99 7.55 -11.68
C LYS A 82 25.40 6.87 -10.46
N MET A 83 24.09 6.62 -10.42
CA MET A 83 23.40 6.02 -9.27
C MET A 83 22.10 5.32 -9.68
N HIS A 84 21.58 4.46 -8.82
CA HIS A 84 20.18 4.02 -8.91
C HIS A 84 19.34 4.79 -7.89
N VAL A 85 18.11 5.11 -8.28
CA VAL A 85 17.12 5.72 -7.37
C VAL A 85 15.92 4.79 -7.32
N ILE A 86 15.56 4.37 -6.11
CA ILE A 86 14.38 3.55 -5.83
C ILE A 86 13.44 4.38 -4.96
N LEU A 87 12.21 4.55 -5.42
CA LEU A 87 11.15 5.21 -4.68
C LEU A 87 10.15 4.14 -4.25
N THR A 88 9.87 4.04 -2.95
CA THR A 88 8.80 3.17 -2.41
C THR A 88 7.62 4.02 -1.96
N SER A 89 6.42 3.51 -2.17
CA SER A 89 5.17 4.21 -1.89
C SER A 89 4.05 3.20 -1.72
N SER A 90 3.21 3.38 -0.70
CA SER A 90 1.97 2.62 -0.52
C SER A 90 0.78 3.23 -1.28
N ASP A 91 0.93 4.43 -1.81
CA ASP A 91 -0.10 5.18 -2.50
C ASP A 91 -0.28 4.70 -3.95
N SER A 92 -1.47 4.22 -4.27
CA SER A 92 -1.84 3.68 -5.56
C SER A 92 -1.73 4.67 -6.73
N PHE A 93 -1.88 5.96 -6.44
CA PHE A 93 -1.86 7.01 -7.46
C PHE A 93 -0.48 7.64 -7.61
N PHE A 94 0.51 7.17 -6.84
CA PHE A 94 1.86 7.71 -6.90
C PHE A 94 2.46 7.61 -8.30
N GLU A 95 2.29 6.46 -8.97
CA GLU A 95 2.75 6.29 -10.36
C GLU A 95 2.08 7.30 -11.30
N SER A 96 0.76 7.40 -11.26
CA SER A 96 0.00 8.34 -12.09
C SER A 96 0.42 9.78 -11.87
N TRP A 97 0.70 10.15 -10.62
CA TRP A 97 1.26 11.45 -10.26
C TRP A 97 2.68 11.63 -10.83
N LEU A 98 3.54 10.64 -10.68
CA LEU A 98 4.94 10.71 -11.14
C LEU A 98 5.01 10.92 -12.66
N ARG A 99 4.13 10.28 -13.43
CA ARG A 99 4.00 10.43 -14.89
C ARG A 99 3.68 11.85 -15.34
N GLN A 100 3.13 12.70 -14.47
CA GLN A 100 2.85 14.10 -14.79
C GLN A 100 4.13 14.96 -14.80
N TYR A 101 5.22 14.48 -14.18
CA TYR A 101 6.45 15.23 -13.99
C TYR A 101 7.68 14.56 -14.61
N ILE A 102 7.69 13.24 -14.70
CA ILE A 102 8.78 12.46 -15.29
C ILE A 102 8.25 11.70 -16.51
N ASN A 103 9.00 11.75 -17.61
CA ASN A 103 8.72 10.95 -18.80
C ASN A 103 8.67 9.45 -18.40
N PRO A 104 7.58 8.71 -18.71
CA PRO A 104 7.48 7.28 -18.40
C PRO A 104 8.63 6.42 -18.92
N ALA A 105 9.35 6.85 -19.96
CA ALA A 105 10.55 6.16 -20.44
C ALA A 105 11.74 6.23 -19.47
N HIS A 106 11.70 7.11 -18.46
CA HIS A 106 12.80 7.33 -17.52
C HIS A 106 12.64 6.60 -16.18
N PHE A 107 11.56 5.85 -15.97
CA PHE A 107 11.38 5.06 -14.75
C PHE A 107 10.62 3.76 -15.03
N GLU A 108 10.74 2.83 -14.09
CA GLU A 108 10.01 1.57 -14.09
C GLU A 108 9.27 1.43 -12.76
N THR A 109 8.03 0.94 -12.81
CA THR A 109 7.20 0.72 -11.63
C THR A 109 7.00 -0.77 -11.41
N ILE A 110 7.30 -1.25 -10.20
CA ILE A 110 6.97 -2.59 -9.76
C ILE A 110 5.91 -2.48 -8.68
N THR A 111 4.75 -3.09 -8.90
CA THR A 111 3.71 -3.21 -7.88
C THR A 111 3.89 -4.54 -7.17
N LEU A 112 4.14 -4.47 -5.86
CA LEU A 112 4.23 -5.64 -5.01
C LEU A 112 2.85 -5.96 -4.45
N GLY A 113 2.44 -7.21 -4.62
CA GLY A 113 1.23 -7.75 -4.01
C GLY A 113 1.51 -8.45 -2.69
N ASP A 114 0.45 -8.95 -2.07
CA ASP A 114 0.57 -9.86 -0.93
C ASP A 114 1.15 -11.23 -1.38
N LEU A 115 1.47 -12.11 -0.44
CA LEU A 115 1.95 -13.46 -0.81
C LEU A 115 0.81 -14.30 -1.42
N PRO A 116 1.06 -15.07 -2.49
CA PRO A 116 0.15 -16.14 -2.91
C PRO A 116 -0.07 -17.15 -1.77
N ILE A 117 -1.21 -17.84 -1.78
CA ILE A 117 -1.61 -18.72 -0.67
C ILE A 117 -0.55 -19.76 -0.28
N GLN A 118 0.17 -20.36 -1.24
CA GLN A 118 1.21 -21.34 -0.92
C GLN A 118 2.43 -20.71 -0.23
N GLU A 119 2.85 -19.53 -0.66
CA GLU A 119 3.96 -18.79 -0.05
C GLU A 119 3.55 -18.27 1.34
N ALA A 120 2.31 -17.77 1.46
CA ALA A 120 1.73 -17.34 2.72
C ALA A 120 1.66 -18.48 3.74
N HIS A 121 1.25 -19.68 3.31
CA HIS A 121 1.20 -20.86 4.18
C HIS A 121 2.60 -21.27 4.66
N THR A 122 3.58 -21.28 3.75
CA THR A 122 4.97 -21.59 4.07
C THR A 122 5.52 -20.60 5.11
N TYR A 123 5.28 -19.31 4.88
CA TYR A 123 5.67 -18.24 5.80
C TYR A 123 4.96 -18.38 7.16
N PHE A 124 3.65 -18.66 7.17
CA PHE A 124 2.88 -18.89 8.39
C PHE A 124 3.46 -20.02 9.24
N LEU A 125 3.71 -21.19 8.65
CA LEU A 125 4.30 -22.32 9.37
C LEU A 125 5.68 -21.97 9.93
N GLU A 126 6.52 -21.30 9.14
CA GLU A 126 7.84 -20.84 9.59
C GLU A 126 7.73 -19.89 10.79
N MET A 127 6.77 -18.97 10.77
CA MET A 127 6.55 -18.03 11.88
C MET A 127 5.96 -18.73 13.11
N VAL A 128 5.05 -19.70 12.94
CA VAL A 128 4.54 -20.52 14.04
C VAL A 128 5.67 -21.25 14.77
N GLU A 129 6.61 -21.85 14.04
CA GLU A 129 7.77 -22.53 14.64
C GLU A 129 8.70 -21.57 15.40
N LYS A 130 8.96 -20.40 14.80
CA LYS A 130 9.89 -19.41 15.35
C LYS A 130 9.31 -18.55 16.47
N HIS A 131 7.99 -18.58 16.68
CA HIS A 131 7.33 -17.69 17.65
C HIS A 131 7.67 -18.08 19.09
N ARG A 132 8.49 -17.25 19.75
CA ARG A 132 9.08 -17.53 21.07
C ARG A 132 8.06 -17.70 22.20
N TYR A 133 6.90 -17.06 22.10
CA TYR A 133 5.90 -17.01 23.17
C TYR A 133 4.67 -17.89 22.89
N LEU A 134 4.64 -18.55 21.74
CA LEU A 134 3.54 -19.44 21.38
C LEU A 134 3.75 -20.78 22.11
N GLN A 135 2.76 -21.22 22.88
CA GLN A 135 2.82 -22.49 23.60
C GLN A 135 2.81 -23.67 22.62
N GLU A 136 3.35 -24.83 23.01
CA GLU A 136 3.40 -25.99 22.11
C GLU A 136 2.00 -26.53 21.78
N GLU A 137 1.03 -26.39 22.69
CA GLU A 137 -0.37 -26.71 22.40
C GLU A 137 -0.92 -25.85 21.25
N ASP A 138 -0.72 -24.53 21.32
CA ASP A 138 -1.15 -23.61 20.26
C ASP A 138 -0.39 -23.83 18.95
N LYS A 139 0.92 -24.11 19.01
CA LYS A 139 1.68 -24.49 17.80
C LYS A 139 1.13 -25.76 17.18
N SER A 140 0.82 -26.78 17.99
CA SER A 140 0.23 -28.02 17.50
C SER A 140 -1.11 -27.76 16.80
N ILE A 141 -1.94 -26.89 17.37
CA ILE A 141 -3.19 -26.47 16.74
C ILE A 141 -2.89 -25.79 15.41
N LEU A 142 -2.08 -24.73 15.39
CA LEU A 142 -1.78 -23.94 14.20
C LEU A 142 -1.08 -24.74 13.08
N ARG A 143 -0.30 -25.78 13.41
CA ARG A 143 0.26 -26.71 12.41
C ARG A 143 -0.80 -27.58 11.73
N SER A 144 -1.89 -27.88 12.43
CA SER A 144 -2.90 -28.86 12.03
C SER A 144 -4.17 -28.26 11.42
N ILE A 145 -4.41 -26.97 11.65
CA ILE A 145 -5.59 -26.29 11.12
C ILE A 145 -5.56 -26.21 9.59
N ASN A 146 -6.75 -26.10 8.98
CA ASN A 146 -6.83 -25.68 7.58
C ASN A 146 -6.35 -24.23 7.46
N PHE A 147 -5.26 -23.99 6.73
CA PHE A 147 -4.70 -22.66 6.51
C PHE A 147 -5.63 -21.69 5.76
N ASP A 148 -6.66 -22.19 5.07
CA ASP A 148 -7.69 -21.32 4.48
C ASP A 148 -8.38 -20.46 5.54
N ILE A 149 -8.47 -20.94 6.79
CA ILE A 149 -9.07 -20.22 7.92
C ILE A 149 -8.25 -18.96 8.25
N PRO A 150 -6.97 -19.04 8.67
CA PRO A 150 -6.15 -17.86 8.89
C PRO A 150 -5.98 -17.03 7.62
N PHE A 151 -5.81 -17.65 6.45
CA PHE A 151 -5.67 -16.92 5.20
C PHE A 151 -6.91 -16.07 4.87
N LYS A 152 -8.13 -16.55 5.16
CA LYS A 152 -9.36 -15.76 5.01
C LYS A 152 -9.39 -14.51 5.93
N MET A 153 -8.63 -14.50 7.02
CA MET A 153 -8.53 -13.35 7.92
C MET A 153 -7.35 -12.43 7.57
N THR A 154 -6.21 -13.01 7.24
CA THR A 154 -4.94 -12.28 7.08
C THR A 154 -4.62 -11.93 5.64
N GLY A 155 -5.16 -12.69 4.69
CA GLY A 155 -4.65 -12.77 3.33
C GLY A 155 -3.19 -13.24 3.31
N GLY A 156 -2.47 -12.85 2.26
CA GLY A 156 -1.05 -13.12 2.11
C GLY A 156 -0.11 -12.10 2.74
N ARG A 157 -0.62 -11.08 3.42
CA ARG A 157 0.24 -10.01 3.95
C ARG A 157 0.96 -10.49 5.20
N MET A 158 2.29 -10.59 5.12
CA MET A 158 3.15 -11.05 6.23
C MET A 158 2.83 -10.36 7.56
N HIS A 159 2.62 -9.05 7.55
CA HIS A 159 2.24 -8.28 8.73
C HIS A 159 0.98 -8.81 9.45
N PHE A 160 -0.07 -9.17 8.70
CA PHE A 160 -1.29 -9.71 9.29
C PHE A 160 -1.13 -11.16 9.73
N ILE A 161 -0.31 -11.95 9.02
CA ILE A 161 0.04 -13.31 9.44
C ILE A 161 0.74 -13.27 10.81
N ASP A 162 1.77 -12.44 10.96
CA ASP A 162 2.48 -12.23 12.23
C ASP A 162 1.54 -11.78 13.35
N LYS A 163 0.63 -10.86 13.02
CA LYS A 163 -0.36 -10.33 13.95
C LYS A 163 -1.34 -11.41 14.41
N TYR A 164 -1.80 -12.28 13.51
CA TYR A 164 -2.70 -13.38 13.83
C TYR A 164 -2.02 -14.36 14.79
N ILE A 165 -0.80 -14.80 14.48
CA ILE A 165 -0.01 -15.69 15.36
C ILE A 165 0.20 -15.04 16.73
N SER A 166 0.54 -13.75 16.76
CA SER A 166 0.72 -12.98 18.00
C SER A 166 -0.57 -12.89 18.83
N GLN A 167 -1.74 -12.78 18.20
CA GLN A 167 -3.03 -12.77 18.89
C GLN A 167 -3.41 -14.15 19.41
N VAL A 168 -3.17 -15.22 18.64
CA VAL A 168 -3.37 -16.60 19.12
C VAL A 168 -2.50 -16.86 20.35
N SER A 169 -1.23 -16.46 20.33
CA SER A 169 -0.32 -16.57 21.48
C SER A 169 -0.82 -15.86 22.75
N ARG A 170 -1.70 -14.86 22.63
CA ARG A 170 -2.21 -14.06 23.76
C ARG A 170 -3.60 -14.49 24.21
N TYR A 171 -4.45 -14.90 23.28
CA TYR A 171 -5.88 -15.07 23.50
C TYR A 171 -6.38 -16.49 23.18
N GLY A 172 -5.48 -17.40 22.82
CA GLY A 172 -5.80 -18.73 22.32
C GLY A 172 -6.29 -18.70 20.87
N TYR A 173 -6.45 -19.90 20.29
CA TYR A 173 -6.93 -20.08 18.92
C TYR A 173 -8.32 -19.45 18.68
N PHE A 174 -8.51 -18.91 17.47
CA PHE A 174 -9.78 -18.41 16.96
C PHE A 174 -9.83 -18.48 15.43
N ASP A 175 -11.04 -18.62 14.90
CA ASP A 175 -11.37 -18.68 13.47
C ASP A 175 -12.40 -17.64 13.04
N GLU A 176 -13.06 -16.98 13.99
CA GLU A 176 -13.99 -15.87 13.75
C GLU A 176 -13.25 -14.59 13.32
N PRO A 177 -13.51 -14.04 12.11
CA PRO A 177 -12.84 -12.82 11.65
C PRO A 177 -13.02 -11.62 12.58
N ALA A 178 -14.18 -11.45 13.21
CA ALA A 178 -14.47 -10.35 14.14
C ALA A 178 -13.55 -10.35 15.38
N ARG A 179 -12.95 -11.49 15.74
CA ARG A 179 -11.97 -11.59 16.84
C ARG A 179 -10.58 -11.13 16.40
N PHE A 180 -10.31 -11.06 15.10
CA PHE A 180 -9.05 -10.58 14.56
C PHE A 180 -9.00 -9.05 14.63
N GLU A 181 -8.02 -8.49 15.35
CA GLU A 181 -7.96 -7.05 15.62
C GLU A 181 -7.89 -6.20 14.34
N PRO A 182 -7.10 -6.57 13.30
CA PRO A 182 -7.13 -5.86 12.03
C PRO A 182 -8.49 -5.80 11.35
N VAL A 183 -9.35 -6.82 11.49
CA VAL A 183 -10.71 -6.82 10.91
C VAL A 183 -11.56 -5.78 11.64
N ARG A 184 -11.55 -5.80 12.97
CA ARG A 184 -12.28 -4.81 13.78
C ARG A 184 -11.80 -3.39 13.53
N ASN A 185 -10.49 -3.17 13.41
CA ASN A 185 -9.94 -1.86 13.09
C ASN A 185 -10.39 -1.39 11.71
N ALA A 186 -10.41 -2.28 10.72
CA ALA A 186 -10.90 -1.97 9.38
C ALA A 186 -12.40 -1.67 9.38
N TYR A 187 -13.21 -2.43 10.12
CA TYR A 187 -14.64 -2.19 10.31
C TYR A 187 -14.90 -0.79 10.87
N ASN A 188 -14.25 -0.45 12.00
CA ASN A 188 -14.41 0.86 12.64
C ASN A 188 -13.98 2.01 11.71
N ALA A 189 -12.92 1.82 10.92
CA ALA A 189 -12.47 2.81 9.95
C ALA A 189 -13.46 2.94 8.77
N MET A 190 -14.06 1.83 8.34
CA MET A 190 -15.00 1.79 7.22
C MET A 190 -16.36 2.36 7.56
N GLU A 191 -16.84 2.23 8.80
CA GLU A 191 -18.13 2.76 9.24
C GLU A 191 -18.30 4.23 8.83
N GLY A 192 -17.24 5.05 8.96
CA GLY A 192 -17.24 6.45 8.52
C GLY A 192 -17.54 6.65 7.02
N ASN A 193 -17.14 5.70 6.17
CA ASN A 193 -17.43 5.72 4.73
C ASN A 193 -18.90 5.41 4.41
N PHE A 194 -19.64 4.76 5.32
CA PHE A 194 -21.05 4.45 5.15
C PHE A 194 -21.97 5.50 5.81
N THR A 195 -21.52 6.15 6.88
CA THR A 195 -22.33 7.10 7.68
C THR A 195 -22.36 8.54 7.19
N GLY A 196 -21.77 8.83 6.01
CA GLY A 196 -21.93 10.13 5.34
C GLY A 196 -20.78 11.13 5.51
N HIS A 197 -19.60 10.69 5.97
CA HIS A 197 -18.37 11.50 5.85
C HIS A 197 -17.94 11.79 4.39
N PRO A 198 -18.22 10.90 3.40
CA PRO A 198 -17.92 11.18 2.00
C PRO A 198 -18.80 12.29 1.43
N LYS A 199 -18.22 13.10 0.53
CA LYS A 199 -18.95 14.22 -0.08
C LYS A 199 -19.57 13.84 -1.42
N THR A 200 -18.95 12.91 -2.15
CA THR A 200 -19.37 12.53 -3.51
C THR A 200 -20.21 11.25 -3.55
N TYR A 201 -20.21 10.43 -2.50
CA TYR A 201 -20.97 9.17 -2.45
C TYR A 201 -21.62 8.94 -1.08
N GLY A 202 -22.65 8.09 -1.03
CA GLY A 202 -23.33 7.72 0.20
C GLY A 202 -23.24 6.22 0.51
N ALA A 203 -23.99 5.80 1.53
CA ALA A 203 -24.06 4.41 1.97
C ALA A 203 -24.44 3.45 0.83
N GLN A 204 -25.30 3.87 -0.10
CA GLN A 204 -25.77 3.01 -1.19
C GLN A 204 -24.65 2.68 -2.19
N GLU A 205 -23.84 3.67 -2.59
CA GLU A 205 -22.69 3.43 -3.46
C GLU A 205 -21.62 2.59 -2.75
N ALA A 206 -21.33 2.89 -1.49
CA ALA A 206 -20.39 2.12 -0.66
C ALA A 206 -20.83 0.66 -0.52
N LEU A 207 -22.11 0.42 -0.23
CA LEU A 207 -22.69 -0.92 -0.15
C LEU A 207 -22.61 -1.65 -1.49
N LYS A 208 -22.95 -0.96 -2.59
CA LYS A 208 -22.95 -1.56 -3.92
C LYS A 208 -21.54 -1.96 -4.36
N VAL A 209 -20.53 -1.11 -4.14
CA VAL A 209 -19.15 -1.46 -4.51
C VAL A 209 -18.58 -2.57 -3.62
N SER A 210 -18.92 -2.56 -2.32
CA SER A 210 -18.53 -3.62 -1.38
C SER A 210 -19.09 -4.98 -1.82
N LYS A 211 -20.39 -5.04 -2.17
CA LYS A 211 -21.02 -6.25 -2.72
C LYS A 211 -20.33 -6.75 -3.99
N LEU A 212 -20.03 -5.84 -4.92
CA LEU A 212 -19.31 -6.21 -6.14
C LEU A 212 -17.96 -6.84 -5.85
N LEU A 213 -17.24 -6.33 -4.85
CA LEU A 213 -15.94 -6.83 -4.47
C LEU A 213 -16.01 -8.18 -3.73
N ILE A 214 -16.94 -8.33 -2.78
CA ILE A 214 -17.18 -9.59 -2.05
C ILE A 214 -17.54 -10.73 -3.01
N GLN A 215 -18.32 -10.43 -4.05
CA GLN A 215 -18.75 -11.39 -5.07
C GLN A 215 -17.69 -11.64 -6.16
N SER A 216 -16.55 -10.93 -6.08
CA SER A 216 -15.46 -11.03 -7.05
C SER A 216 -14.40 -12.05 -6.60
N PRO A 217 -13.47 -12.47 -7.47
CA PRO A 217 -12.33 -13.29 -7.08
C PRO A 217 -11.24 -12.52 -6.29
N GLY A 218 -11.60 -11.43 -5.61
CA GLY A 218 -10.69 -10.56 -4.84
C GLY A 218 -10.40 -9.20 -5.49
N TYR A 219 -10.89 -8.95 -6.71
CA TYR A 219 -10.74 -7.66 -7.38
C TYR A 219 -11.85 -7.39 -8.41
N ILE A 220 -12.12 -6.10 -8.68
CA ILE A 220 -13.05 -5.63 -9.70
C ILE A 220 -12.36 -4.72 -10.72
N SER A 221 -12.90 -4.61 -11.94
CA SER A 221 -12.28 -3.80 -12.99
C SER A 221 -12.44 -2.30 -12.74
N TYR A 222 -11.33 -1.56 -12.70
CA TYR A 222 -11.34 -0.10 -12.46
C TYR A 222 -12.22 0.65 -13.46
N SER A 223 -12.04 0.39 -14.76
CA SER A 223 -12.78 1.09 -15.83
C SER A 223 -14.29 0.78 -15.78
N LYS A 224 -14.68 -0.45 -15.44
CA LYS A 224 -16.10 -0.82 -15.32
C LYS A 224 -16.73 -0.17 -14.09
N THR A 225 -15.99 -0.10 -12.98
CA THR A 225 -16.45 0.57 -11.76
C THR A 225 -16.63 2.08 -11.98
N ILE A 226 -15.71 2.74 -12.69
CA ILE A 226 -15.89 4.15 -13.10
C ILE A 226 -17.15 4.33 -13.95
N ALA A 227 -17.39 3.46 -14.92
CA ALA A 227 -18.58 3.55 -15.76
C ALA A 227 -19.88 3.38 -14.96
N LEU A 228 -19.82 2.65 -13.84
CA LEU A 228 -20.96 2.41 -12.97
C LEU A 228 -21.22 3.53 -11.95
N PHE A 229 -20.17 4.16 -11.42
CA PHE A 229 -20.24 5.08 -10.29
C PHE A 229 -19.78 6.51 -10.56
N ASN A 230 -19.22 6.83 -11.73
CA ASN A 230 -18.46 8.05 -12.01
C ASN A 230 -17.04 8.04 -11.39
N VAL A 231 -16.09 8.68 -12.09
CA VAL A 231 -14.69 8.76 -11.68
C VAL A 231 -14.50 9.45 -10.33
N ASN A 232 -15.21 10.54 -10.05
CA ASN A 232 -15.04 11.30 -8.81
C ASN A 232 -15.42 10.47 -7.57
N ILE A 233 -16.45 9.63 -7.70
CA ILE A 233 -16.87 8.73 -6.62
C ILE A 233 -15.82 7.66 -6.37
N VAL A 234 -15.33 7.02 -7.43
CA VAL A 234 -14.32 5.95 -7.32
C VAL A 234 -13.00 6.50 -6.77
N GLU A 235 -12.58 7.69 -7.21
CA GLU A 235 -11.37 8.35 -6.71
C GLU A 235 -11.52 8.74 -5.23
N GLU A 236 -12.65 9.31 -4.79
CA GLU A 236 -12.87 9.58 -3.35
C GLU A 236 -12.89 8.29 -2.52
N MET A 237 -13.45 7.19 -3.04
CA MET A 237 -13.40 5.88 -2.36
C MET A 237 -11.96 5.38 -2.18
N ILE A 238 -11.08 5.65 -3.14
CA ILE A 238 -9.65 5.29 -3.02
C ILE A 238 -8.94 6.21 -2.04
N GLU A 239 -9.15 7.53 -2.13
CA GLU A 239 -8.56 8.52 -1.21
C GLU A 239 -8.92 8.27 0.25
N ARG A 240 -10.13 7.73 0.50
CA ARG A 240 -10.60 7.38 1.84
C ARG A 240 -10.22 5.97 2.29
N ASN A 241 -9.39 5.26 1.53
CA ASN A 241 -8.99 3.88 1.78
C ASN A 241 -10.17 2.90 1.89
N LEU A 242 -11.31 3.18 1.23
CA LEU A 242 -12.36 2.18 1.08
C LEU A 242 -11.96 1.17 0.00
N LEU A 243 -11.37 1.66 -1.09
CA LEU A 243 -10.86 0.84 -2.19
C LEU A 243 -9.37 1.10 -2.39
N HIS A 244 -8.69 0.15 -2.98
CA HIS A 244 -7.28 0.28 -3.32
C HIS A 244 -7.10 0.06 -4.83
N TYR A 245 -6.55 1.08 -5.51
CA TYR A 245 -6.26 1.01 -6.94
C TYR A 245 -4.98 0.20 -7.17
N ARG A 246 -5.03 -0.72 -8.14
CA ARG A 246 -3.87 -1.50 -8.53
C ARG A 246 -3.67 -1.39 -10.04
N PRO A 247 -2.57 -0.78 -10.50
CA PRO A 247 -2.26 -0.75 -11.92
C PRO A 247 -1.99 -2.17 -12.43
N ALA A 248 -2.12 -2.37 -13.74
CA ALA A 248 -1.74 -3.64 -14.35
C ALA A 248 -0.25 -3.89 -14.11
N SER A 249 0.08 -5.01 -13.46
CA SER A 249 1.47 -5.36 -13.15
C SER A 249 1.66 -6.87 -13.23
N GLY A 250 2.73 -7.30 -13.90
CA GLY A 250 3.14 -8.71 -13.95
C GLY A 250 3.71 -9.24 -12.62
N PHE A 251 3.93 -8.37 -11.64
CA PHE A 251 4.48 -8.72 -10.33
C PHE A 251 3.44 -8.89 -9.22
N SER A 252 2.19 -8.47 -9.46
CA SER A 252 1.05 -8.65 -8.54
C SER A 252 0.51 -10.08 -8.57
N ARG A 253 1.31 -11.04 -8.09
CA ARG A 253 1.03 -12.49 -8.15
C ARG A 253 -0.07 -12.98 -7.21
N ASP A 254 -0.51 -12.12 -6.29
CA ASP A 254 -1.62 -12.37 -5.39
C ASP A 254 -2.99 -12.34 -6.06
N LEU A 255 -3.11 -11.68 -7.21
CA LEU A 255 -4.37 -11.57 -7.92
C LEU A 255 -4.54 -12.74 -8.89
N ILE A 256 -5.57 -13.55 -8.68
CA ILE A 256 -5.87 -14.73 -9.49
C ILE A 256 -7.31 -14.67 -10.01
N PRO A 257 -7.53 -14.66 -11.35
CA PRO A 257 -6.50 -14.65 -12.40
C PRO A 257 -5.73 -13.32 -12.45
N LEU A 258 -4.52 -13.34 -13.03
CA LEU A 258 -3.70 -12.14 -13.15
C LEU A 258 -4.41 -11.10 -14.04
N PRO A 259 -4.71 -9.89 -13.55
CA PRO A 259 -5.43 -8.91 -14.33
C PRO A 259 -4.54 -8.27 -15.41
N SER A 260 -5.05 -8.22 -16.63
CA SER A 260 -4.39 -7.54 -17.77
C SER A 260 -4.62 -6.03 -17.82
N LYS A 261 -5.46 -5.49 -16.94
CA LYS A 261 -5.84 -4.08 -16.83
C LYS A 261 -5.85 -3.65 -15.36
N SER A 262 -5.90 -2.35 -15.09
CA SER A 262 -6.01 -1.86 -13.72
C SER A 262 -7.31 -2.31 -13.05
N VAL A 263 -7.22 -2.60 -11.76
CA VAL A 263 -8.29 -3.15 -10.94
C VAL A 263 -8.41 -2.39 -9.62
N LEU A 264 -9.50 -2.64 -8.92
CA LEU A 264 -9.75 -2.19 -7.56
C LEU A 264 -9.83 -3.42 -6.66
N THR A 265 -9.24 -3.29 -5.47
CA THR A 265 -9.23 -4.31 -4.41
C THR A 265 -9.71 -3.69 -3.11
N ALA A 266 -9.99 -4.53 -2.11
CA ALA A 266 -10.01 -4.03 -0.73
C ALA A 266 -8.58 -3.64 -0.35
N PRO A 267 -8.37 -2.69 0.58
CA PRO A 267 -7.03 -2.34 1.06
C PRO A 267 -6.24 -3.53 1.65
N SER A 268 -6.96 -4.54 2.13
CA SER A 268 -6.43 -5.77 2.69
C SER A 268 -7.50 -6.84 2.86
N GLU A 269 -7.10 -8.08 3.16
CA GLU A 269 -8.06 -9.14 3.49
C GLU A 269 -8.88 -8.84 4.76
N PRO A 270 -8.31 -8.31 5.87
CA PRO A 270 -9.12 -7.84 6.99
C PRO A 270 -10.17 -6.79 6.61
N ALA A 271 -9.82 -5.90 5.69
CA ALA A 271 -10.73 -4.90 5.16
C ALA A 271 -11.87 -5.53 4.34
N LEU A 272 -11.59 -6.57 3.56
CA LEU A 272 -12.63 -7.32 2.84
C LEU A 272 -13.60 -8.03 3.82
N ARG A 273 -13.08 -8.63 4.89
CA ARG A 273 -13.91 -9.25 5.95
C ARG A 273 -14.78 -8.22 6.67
N ALA A 274 -14.24 -7.03 6.95
CA ALA A 274 -15.00 -5.92 7.50
C ALA A 274 -16.13 -5.45 6.57
N MET A 275 -15.87 -5.41 5.25
CA MET A 275 -16.91 -5.10 4.26
C MET A 275 -18.05 -6.13 4.28
N GLU A 276 -17.74 -7.42 4.43
CA GLU A 276 -18.76 -8.49 4.52
C GLU A 276 -19.68 -8.27 5.72
N GLU A 277 -19.10 -7.95 6.88
CA GLU A 277 -19.84 -7.69 8.11
C GLU A 277 -20.75 -6.46 7.98
N LEU A 278 -20.22 -5.34 7.47
CA LEU A 278 -21.00 -4.13 7.21
C LEU A 278 -22.14 -4.37 6.21
N VAL A 279 -21.88 -5.11 5.13
CA VAL A 279 -22.90 -5.43 4.12
C VAL A 279 -24.04 -6.24 4.76
N ALA A 280 -23.72 -7.26 5.54
CA ALA A 280 -24.71 -8.09 6.23
C ALA A 280 -25.56 -7.27 7.21
N GLU A 281 -24.93 -6.37 7.97
CA GLU A 281 -25.62 -5.49 8.91
C GLU A 281 -26.61 -4.56 8.20
N TYR A 282 -26.21 -3.89 7.12
CA TYR A 282 -27.09 -3.01 6.36
C TYR A 282 -28.26 -3.75 5.71
N GLU A 283 -28.06 -4.99 5.25
CA GLU A 283 -29.13 -5.83 4.72
C GLU A 283 -30.14 -6.22 5.81
N ASN A 284 -29.67 -6.58 6.99
CA ASN A 284 -30.54 -6.90 8.12
C ASN A 284 -31.38 -5.70 8.56
N HIS A 285 -30.79 -4.51 8.67
CA HIS A 285 -31.50 -3.28 9.03
C HIS A 285 -32.54 -2.84 7.97
N SER A 286 -32.26 -3.10 6.69
CA SER A 286 -33.19 -2.83 5.59
C SER A 286 -34.42 -3.75 5.64
N THR A 287 -34.24 -4.97 6.16
CA THR A 287 -35.29 -5.98 6.27
C THR A 287 -36.21 -5.73 7.47
N SER A 288 -35.65 -5.26 8.60
CA SER A 288 -36.42 -4.90 9.80
C SER A 288 -37.25 -3.63 9.62
N ASN A 289 -36.76 -2.61 8.90
CA ASN A 289 -37.54 -1.39 8.61
C ASN A 289 -38.67 -1.60 7.60
N GLY A 290 -38.70 -2.74 6.90
CA GLY A 290 -39.79 -3.14 6.00
C GLY A 290 -40.97 -3.82 6.69
N GLN A 291 -40.82 -4.26 7.95
CA GLN A 291 -41.88 -4.96 8.71
C GLN A 291 -42.71 -4.05 9.63
N GLU A 292 -42.33 -2.78 9.81
CA GLU A 292 -43.12 -1.78 10.57
C GLU A 292 -44.15 -1.00 9.72
N LYS A 293 -44.39 -1.41 8.47
CA LYS A 293 -45.46 -0.87 7.63
C LYS A 293 -46.41 -1.98 7.16
N VAL A 294 -47.20 -2.51 8.08
CA VAL A 294 -48.48 -3.19 7.78
C VAL A 294 -49.54 -2.68 8.74
#